data_AF-A0A8K0JFB6-F1
#
_entry.id   AF-A0A8K0JFB6-F1
#
_cell.length_a   1.000
_cell.length_b   1.000
_cell.length_c   1.000
_cell.angle_alpha   90.00
_cell.angle_beta   90.00
_cell.angle_gamma   90.00
#
_symmetry.space_group_name_H-M   'P 1'
#
loop_
_entity.id
_entity.type
_entity.pdbx_description
1 polymer ?
#
loop_
_entity_poly.entity_id
_entity_poly.type
_entity_poly.pdbx_seq_one_letter_code
_entity_poly.pdbx_strand_id
1 'polypeptide(L)'
;MIPPEKETIGELFDIIGINRYYGWYEVTGDLVEAEQLLEDELVRWEKKYQKPLVMLEYGADTVTGLHSIINSPWSEEFLRHVSPRV
;
A
#
# COMPACT_ATOMS: atom_id res chain seq x y z
N MET A 1 9.97 2.90 3.83
CA MET A 1 10.18 1.56 3.23
C MET A 1 11.46 1.49 2.42
N ILE A 2 11.96 0.28 2.16
CA ILE A 2 13.07 0.06 1.23
C ILE A 2 12.50 0.02 -0.20
N PRO A 3 12.95 0.91 -1.11
CA PRO A 3 12.54 0.87 -2.50
C PRO A 3 13.23 -0.32 -3.21
N PRO A 4 12.65 -0.83 -4.32
CA PRO A 4 13.12 -2.04 -5.00
C PRO A 4 14.63 -2.04 -5.27
N GLU A 5 15.22 -0.91 -5.65
CA GLU A 5 16.62 -0.79 -6.05
C GLU A 5 17.60 -1.06 -4.91
N LYS A 6 17.18 -0.81 -3.66
CA LYS A 6 17.99 -0.99 -2.45
C LYS A 6 17.78 -2.35 -1.78
N GLU A 7 16.80 -3.13 -2.24
CA GLU A 7 16.55 -4.49 -1.77
C GLU A 7 17.66 -5.44 -2.29
N THR A 8 18.16 -6.36 -1.47
CA THR A 8 19.25 -7.28 -1.83
C THR A 8 18.99 -8.77 -1.59
N ILE A 9 17.93 -9.15 -0.88
CA ILE A 9 17.61 -10.52 -0.49
C ILE A 9 16.45 -11.14 -1.28
N GLY A 10 15.71 -10.37 -2.08
CA GLY A 10 14.55 -10.81 -2.86
C GLY A 10 14.89 -11.87 -3.91
N GLU A 11 16.15 -11.97 -4.33
CA GLU A 11 16.62 -13.07 -5.17
C GLU A 11 16.53 -14.44 -4.48
N LEU A 12 16.60 -14.48 -3.15
CA LEU A 12 16.63 -15.70 -2.35
C LEU A 12 15.24 -16.34 -2.15
N PHE A 13 14.16 -15.68 -2.58
CA PHE A 13 12.78 -16.12 -2.38
C PHE A 13 12.06 -16.31 -3.73
N ASP A 14 11.04 -17.16 -3.75
CA ASP A 14 10.25 -17.43 -4.97
C ASP A 14 9.13 -16.41 -5.20
N ILE A 15 8.66 -15.76 -4.13
CA ILE A 15 7.56 -14.79 -4.14
C ILE A 15 8.01 -13.54 -3.39
N ILE A 16 7.68 -12.37 -3.93
CA ILE A 16 7.92 -11.10 -3.25
C ILE A 16 6.65 -10.67 -2.52
N GLY A 17 6.73 -10.66 -1.19
CA GLY A 17 5.70 -10.10 -0.32
C GLY A 17 5.86 -8.60 -0.15
N ILE A 18 4.77 -7.85 -0.30
CA ILE A 18 4.76 -6.39 -0.23
C ILE A 18 3.80 -5.93 0.87
N ASN A 19 4.34 -5.13 1.80
CA ASN A 19 3.60 -4.46 2.85
C ASN A 19 3.65 -2.95 2.56
N ARG A 20 2.53 -2.34 2.17
CA ARG A 20 2.47 -0.92 1.78
C ARG A 20 1.24 -0.21 2.33
N TYR A 21 1.47 1.05 2.68
CA TYR A 21 0.54 1.88 3.45
C TYR A 21 0.57 3.35 2.99
N TYR A 22 0.81 3.61 1.69
CA TYR A 22 1.03 4.96 1.15
C TYR A 22 -0.03 5.97 1.56
N GLY A 23 -1.31 5.61 1.43
CA GLY A 23 -2.42 6.49 1.82
C GLY A 23 -2.55 6.70 3.33
N TRP A 24 -1.80 5.96 4.15
CA TRP A 24 -1.80 6.04 5.60
C TRP A 24 -0.58 6.78 6.17
N TYR A 25 0.65 6.32 5.87
CA TYR A 25 1.86 6.82 6.51
C TYR A 25 2.65 7.86 5.68
N GLU A 26 2.56 7.83 4.35
CA GLU A 26 3.37 8.68 3.47
C GLU A 26 2.59 9.90 2.95
N VAL A 27 1.52 9.65 2.20
CA VAL A 27 0.66 10.66 1.57
C VAL A 27 -0.74 10.60 2.18
N THR A 28 -0.78 10.79 3.50
CA THR A 28 -1.99 10.59 4.31
C THR A 28 -3.18 11.38 3.79
N GLY A 29 -4.25 10.68 3.43
CA GLY A 29 -5.48 11.33 2.93
C GLY A 29 -5.50 11.60 1.43
N ASP A 30 -4.35 11.61 0.75
CA ASP A 30 -4.26 11.76 -0.70
C ASP A 30 -4.17 10.39 -1.38
N LEU A 31 -5.35 9.82 -1.65
CA LEU A 31 -5.44 8.49 -2.24
C LEU A 31 -5.05 8.45 -3.72
N VAL A 32 -5.13 9.59 -4.41
CA VAL A 32 -4.73 9.69 -5.82
C VAL A 32 -3.22 9.62 -5.94
N GLU A 33 -2.51 10.36 -5.08
CA GLU A 33 -1.05 10.26 -5.00
C GLU A 33 -0.61 8.89 -4.47
N ALA A 34 -1.33 8.34 -3.49
CA ALA A 34 -1.03 7.00 -2.94
C ALA A 34 -1.10 5.89 -4.00
N GLU A 35 -2.13 5.93 -4.86
CA GLU A 35 -2.32 4.99 -5.96
C GLU A 35 -1.15 5.07 -6.95
N GLN A 36 -0.79 6.28 -7.38
CA GLN A 36 0.31 6.51 -8.32
C GLN A 36 1.65 6.01 -7.76
N LEU A 37 1.96 6.33 -6.50
CA LEU A 37 3.18 5.88 -5.85
C LEU A 37 3.25 4.36 -5.71
N LEU A 38 2.11 3.72 -5.39
CA LEU A 38 2.03 2.28 -5.26
C LEU A 38 2.23 1.60 -6.63
N GLU A 39 1.50 2.03 -7.66
CA GLU A 39 1.61 1.48 -9.01
C GLU A 39 3.05 1.59 -9.55
N ASP A 40 3.66 2.77 -9.43
CA ASP A 40 5.04 3.01 -9.86
C ASP A 40 6.05 2.14 -9.11
N GLU A 41 5.82 1.86 -7.82
CA GLU A 41 6.67 0.95 -7.06
C GLU A 41 6.46 -0.51 -7.48
N LEU A 42 5.22 -0.96 -7.67
CA LEU A 42 4.90 -2.33 -8.09
C LEU A 42 5.51 -2.66 -9.46
N VAL A 43 5.46 -1.72 -10.42
CA VAL A 43 6.11 -1.87 -11.73
C VAL A 43 7.63 -2.01 -11.58
N ARG A 44 8.25 -1.30 -10.63
CA ARG A 44 9.69 -1.42 -10.37
C ARG A 44 10.05 -2.73 -9.68
N TRP A 45 9.21 -3.24 -8.77
CA TRP A 45 9.36 -4.57 -8.17
C TRP A 45 9.28 -5.67 -9.24
N GLU A 46 8.28 -5.61 -10.12
CA GLU A 46 8.09 -6.56 -11.21
C GLU A 46 9.30 -6.54 -12.16
N LYS A 47 9.74 -5.35 -12.59
CA LYS A 47 10.90 -5.20 -13.46
C LYS A 47 12.20 -5.75 -12.86
N LYS A 48 12.38 -5.60 -11.54
CA LYS A 48 13.62 -6.03 -10.88
C LYS A 48 13.70 -7.55 -10.72
N TYR A 49 12.64 -8.21 -10.22
CA TYR A 49 12.70 -9.63 -9.87
C TYR A 49 11.98 -10.56 -10.86
N GLN A 50 10.98 -10.07 -11.60
CA GLN A 50 10.13 -10.88 -12.48
C GLN A 50 9.52 -12.10 -11.76
N LYS A 51 9.22 -11.94 -10.47
CA LYS A 51 8.60 -12.95 -9.59
C LYS A 51 7.16 -12.55 -9.26
N PRO A 52 6.29 -13.49 -8.88
CA PRO A 52 4.96 -13.16 -8.37
C PRO A 52 5.05 -12.18 -7.20
N LEU A 53 4.27 -11.10 -7.29
CA LEU A 53 4.11 -10.11 -6.23
C LEU A 53 2.81 -10.39 -5.48
N VAL A 54 2.87 -10.36 -4.14
CA VAL A 54 1.70 -10.52 -3.29
C VAL A 54 1.65 -9.37 -2.29
N MET A 55 0.54 -8.63 -2.28
CA MET A 55 0.24 -7.70 -1.20
C MET A 55 -0.09 -8.50 0.06
N LEU A 56 0.83 -8.50 1.02
CA LEU A 56 0.65 -9.19 2.31
C LEU A 56 -0.01 -8.27 3.33
N GLU A 57 0.28 -6.97 3.26
CA GLU A 57 -0.30 -5.98 4.16
C GLU A 57 -0.64 -4.67 3.42
N TYR A 58 -1.83 -4.17 3.71
CA TYR A 58 -2.34 -2.86 3.35
C TYR A 58 -3.50 -2.51 4.29
N GLY A 59 -3.76 -1.22 4.49
CA GLY A 59 -4.88 -0.75 5.30
C GLY A 59 -4.61 0.60 5.96
N ALA A 60 -5.49 0.96 6.89
CA ALA A 60 -5.32 2.11 7.77
C ALA A 60 -5.98 1.81 9.11
N ASP A 61 -5.48 2.43 10.18
CA ASP A 61 -6.14 2.29 11.48
C ASP A 61 -7.53 2.93 11.45
N THR A 62 -8.45 2.36 12.23
CA THR A 62 -9.86 2.78 12.26
C THR A 62 -10.41 2.75 13.66
N VAL A 63 -11.13 3.80 14.03
CA VAL A 63 -11.89 3.86 15.29
C VAL A 63 -13.33 3.44 14.99
N THR A 64 -13.79 2.35 15.61
CA THR A 64 -15.16 1.86 15.45
C THR A 64 -16.20 2.93 15.79
N GLY A 65 -17.18 3.14 14.89
CA GLY A 65 -18.23 4.14 15.05
C GLY A 65 -17.81 5.58 14.71
N LEU A 66 -16.54 5.82 14.35
CA LEU A 66 -16.12 7.10 13.80
C LEU A 66 -16.45 7.15 12.31
N HIS A 67 -17.46 7.95 11.97
CA HIS A 67 -17.87 8.17 10.60
C HIS A 67 -17.48 9.56 10.11
N SER A 68 -17.20 9.68 8.82
CA SER A 68 -16.93 10.96 8.17
C SER A 68 -17.43 10.97 6.73
N ILE A 69 -18.07 12.08 6.33
CA ILE A 69 -18.48 12.30 4.92
C ILE A 69 -17.32 12.74 4.02
N ILE A 70 -16.22 13.20 4.62
CA ILE A 70 -14.95 13.46 3.95
C ILE A 70 -13.97 12.33 4.25
N ASN A 71 -12.98 12.10 3.38
CA ASN A 71 -11.93 11.08 3.59
C ASN A 71 -10.99 11.47 4.75
N SER A 72 -11.47 11.32 5.97
CA SER A 72 -10.75 11.67 7.20
C SER A 72 -10.07 10.43 7.77
N PRO A 73 -8.74 10.47 8.01
CA PRO A 73 -8.01 9.44 8.75
C PRO A 73 -8.79 8.93 9.97
N TRP A 74 -8.65 7.65 10.30
CA TRP A 74 -9.31 6.97 11.42
C TRP A 74 -10.81 6.68 11.26
N SER A 75 -11.50 7.27 10.27
CA SER A 75 -12.91 6.97 10.00
C SER A 75 -13.11 5.65 9.27
N GLU A 76 -14.26 5.02 9.48
CA GLU A 76 -14.61 3.78 8.77
C GLU A 76 -14.68 3.96 7.25
N GLU A 77 -15.14 5.12 6.79
CA GLU A 77 -15.14 5.47 5.38
C GLU A 77 -13.71 5.51 4.86
N PHE A 78 -12.77 6.09 5.60
CA PHE A 78 -11.37 6.15 5.16
C PHE A 78 -10.75 4.76 4.98
N LEU A 79 -10.96 3.83 5.92
CA LEU A 79 -10.54 2.43 5.76
C LEU A 79 -11.10 1.78 4.49
N ARG A 80 -12.40 2.03 4.20
CA ARG A 80 -13.05 1.52 2.99
C ARG A 80 -12.48 2.13 1.70
N HIS A 81 -11.90 3.32 1.75
CA HIS A 81 -11.28 3.94 0.58
C HIS A 81 -9.83 3.50 0.36
N VAL A 82 -9.07 3.21 1.43
CA VAL A 82 -7.68 2.70 1.30
C VAL A 82 -7.63 1.20 0.99
N SER A 83 -8.71 0.45 1.27
CA SER A 83 -8.77 -1.00 1.05
C SER A 83 -9.54 -1.32 -0.23
N PRO A 84 -9.12 -2.32 -1.02
CA PRO A 84 -9.89 -2.80 -2.16
C PRO A 84 -11.28 -3.26 -1.73
N ARG A 85 -12.29 -2.97 -2.56
CA ARG A 85 -13.63 -3.53 -2.39
C ARG A 85 -13.61 -4.96 -2.95
N VAL A 86 -13.65 -5.95 -2.06
CA VAL A 86 -13.96 -7.36 -2.39
C VAL A 86 -15.46 -7.57 -2.54
#